data_AF-A0A1Y3RT27-F1
#
_entry.id   AF-A0A1Y3RT27-F1
#
_cell.length_a   1.000
_cell.length_b   1.000
_cell.length_c   1.000
_cell.angle_alpha   90.00
_cell.angle_beta   90.00
_cell.angle_gamma   90.00
#
_symmetry.space_group_name_H-M   'P 1'
#
loop_
_entity.id
_entity.type
_entity.pdbx_description
1 polymer ?
#
loop_
_entity_poly.entity_id
_entity_poly.type
_entity_poly.pdbx_seq_one_letter_code
_entity_poly.pdbx_strand_id
1 'polypeptide(L)'
;MYNRYIPNGTSYTRIPQEDAPSPPPREEKRPPKAGGKKKAGALGELLKSLKLDSLDTGDVLLLLILLFLFLEGDDMELVITLALVLLLGLN
;
A
#
# COMPACT_ATOMS: atom_id res chain seq x y z
N MET A 1 25.64 1.63 -16.68
CA MET A 1 24.55 2.30 -17.43
C MET A 1 24.37 1.56 -18.73
N TYR A 2 23.29 0.80 -18.87
CA TYR A 2 22.99 0.05 -20.09
C TYR A 2 21.88 0.77 -20.85
N ASN A 3 22.02 0.81 -22.18
CA ASN A 3 21.09 1.37 -23.16
C ASN A 3 21.17 2.89 -23.31
N ARG A 4 22.06 3.34 -24.21
CA ARG A 4 22.02 4.69 -24.74
C ARG A 4 22.00 4.68 -26.28
N TYR A 5 21.11 5.53 -26.80
CA TYR A 5 20.82 5.93 -28.17
C TYR A 5 19.99 4.99 -29.06
N ILE A 6 18.70 5.32 -29.10
CA ILE A 6 17.94 5.35 -30.35
C ILE A 6 18.11 6.77 -30.92
N PRO A 7 18.69 6.96 -32.12
CA PRO A 7 18.80 8.29 -32.71
C PRO A 7 17.43 8.80 -33.17
N ASN A 8 17.04 9.98 -32.68
CA ASN A 8 15.80 10.65 -33.11
C ASN A 8 15.89 10.97 -34.61
N GLY A 9 14.98 10.39 -35.40
CA GLY A 9 14.90 10.59 -36.86
C GLY A 9 15.02 9.33 -37.72
N THR A 10 15.18 8.15 -37.12
CA THR A 10 15.17 6.86 -37.87
C THR A 10 13.89 6.07 -37.60
N SER A 11 13.14 5.76 -38.66
CA SER A 11 12.01 4.82 -38.59
C SER A 11 12.54 3.39 -38.63
N TYR A 12 12.30 2.62 -37.57
CA TYR A 12 12.67 1.20 -37.54
C TYR A 12 11.76 0.40 -38.48
N THR A 13 12.38 -0.32 -39.41
CA THR A 13 11.70 -1.40 -40.13
C THR A 13 11.73 -2.63 -39.23
N ARG A 14 10.57 -3.13 -38.82
CA ARG A 14 10.46 -4.38 -38.07
C ARG A 14 10.94 -5.51 -38.98
N ILE A 15 12.04 -6.17 -38.62
CA ILE A 15 12.50 -7.36 -39.33
C ILE A 15 11.43 -8.45 -39.11
N PRO A 16 10.79 -8.97 -40.19
CA PRO A 16 9.89 -10.11 -40.06
C PRO A 16 10.71 -11.29 -39.53
N GLN A 17 10.29 -11.85 -38.40
CA GLN A 17 10.92 -13.03 -37.84
C GLN A 17 10.62 -14.20 -38.78
N GLU A 18 11.66 -14.69 -39.45
CA GLU A 18 11.61 -15.75 -40.46
C GLU A 18 11.13 -17.07 -39.82
N ASP A 19 10.29 -17.79 -40.56
CA ASP A 19 9.46 -18.94 -40.23
C ASP A 19 9.79 -19.75 -38.96
N ALA A 20 9.00 -19.51 -37.90
CA ALA A 20 8.73 -20.50 -36.88
C ALA A 20 7.24 -20.88 -36.97
N PRO A 21 6.87 -22.18 -36.87
CA PRO A 21 5.48 -22.61 -37.03
C PRO A 21 4.58 -21.85 -36.07
N SER A 22 3.47 -21.31 -36.61
CA SER A 22 2.52 -20.50 -35.86
C SER A 22 2.09 -21.25 -34.59
N PRO A 23 2.34 -20.71 -33.38
CA PRO A 23 1.78 -21.31 -32.17
C PRO A 23 0.25 -21.21 -32.26
N PRO A 24 -0.51 -22.21 -31.78
CA PRO A 24 -1.97 -22.14 -31.75
C PRO A 24 -2.40 -20.86 -31.02
N PRO A 25 -3.59 -20.29 -31.33
CA PRO A 25 -4.08 -19.09 -30.67
C PRO A 25 -4.06 -19.35 -29.17
N ARG A 26 -3.07 -18.78 -28.48
CA ARG A 26 -2.95 -18.90 -27.04
C ARG A 26 -4.10 -18.08 -26.51
N GLU A 27 -5.16 -18.77 -26.08
CA GLU A 27 -6.19 -18.18 -25.25
C GLU A 27 -5.48 -17.26 -24.28
N GLU A 28 -5.83 -15.98 -24.34
CA GLU A 28 -5.36 -14.95 -23.44
C GLU A 28 -5.91 -15.30 -22.05
N LYS A 29 -5.27 -16.28 -21.40
CA LYS A 29 -5.34 -16.50 -19.98
C LYS A 29 -4.72 -15.25 -19.40
N ARG A 30 -5.55 -14.22 -19.27
CA ARG A 30 -5.33 -13.11 -18.33
C ARG A 30 -4.76 -13.77 -17.08
N PRO A 31 -3.61 -13.30 -16.57
CA PRO A 31 -3.15 -13.80 -15.29
C PRO A 31 -4.35 -13.71 -14.35
N PRO A 32 -4.73 -14.78 -13.63
CA PRO A 32 -5.72 -14.61 -12.57
C PRO A 32 -5.16 -13.48 -11.76
N LYS A 33 -5.91 -12.36 -11.67
CA LYS A 33 -5.61 -11.30 -10.73
C LYS A 33 -5.36 -12.05 -9.44
N ALA A 34 -4.11 -12.12 -9.02
CA ALA A 34 -3.73 -12.66 -7.73
C ALA A 34 -4.27 -11.64 -6.73
N GLY A 35 -5.58 -11.62 -6.59
CA GLY A 35 -6.31 -10.99 -5.52
C GLY A 35 -6.01 -11.83 -4.31
N GLY A 36 -4.80 -11.65 -3.77
CA GLY A 36 -4.48 -11.92 -2.38
C GLY A 36 -5.32 -10.98 -1.52
N LYS A 37 -6.64 -11.18 -1.52
CA LYS A 37 -7.61 -10.45 -0.69
C LYS A 37 -8.24 -11.44 0.26
N LYS A 38 -7.49 -11.95 1.24
CA LYS A 38 -8.10 -12.78 2.30
C LYS A 38 -7.57 -12.53 3.71
N LYS A 39 -6.84 -11.44 3.97
CA LYS A 39 -6.52 -10.98 5.34
C LYS A 39 -6.67 -9.48 5.55
N ALA A 40 -6.47 -8.69 4.50
CA ALA A 40 -6.71 -7.24 4.54
C ALA A 40 -8.19 -6.84 4.52
N GLY A 41 -9.12 -7.79 4.34
CA GLY A 41 -10.57 -7.52 4.32
C GLY A 41 -11.07 -7.02 5.68
N ALA A 42 -11.00 -7.87 6.70
CA ALA A 42 -11.50 -7.53 8.04
C ALA A 42 -10.69 -6.41 8.72
N LEU A 43 -9.36 -6.47 8.67
CA LEU A 43 -8.52 -5.42 9.24
C LEU A 43 -8.64 -4.11 8.46
N GLY A 44 -8.74 -4.17 7.13
CA GLY A 44 -8.97 -2.99 6.28
C GLY A 44 -10.34 -2.36 6.51
N GLU A 45 -11.38 -3.16 6.77
CA GLU A 45 -12.71 -2.67 7.13
C GLU A 45 -12.73 -2.04 8.52
N LEU A 46 -12.04 -2.62 9.50
CA LEU A 46 -11.90 -2.04 10.83
C LEU A 46 -11.10 -0.73 10.79
N LEU A 47 -10.03 -0.67 10.00
CA LEU A 47 -9.28 0.58 9.77
C LEU A 47 -10.19 1.65 9.15
N LYS A 48 -11.04 1.25 8.19
CA LYS A 48 -11.98 2.14 7.52
C LYS A 48 -13.13 2.58 8.43
N SER A 49 -13.64 1.70 9.28
CA SER A 49 -14.68 2.02 10.26
C SER A 49 -14.16 2.93 11.38
N LEU A 50 -12.88 2.77 11.74
CA LEU A 50 -12.17 3.62 12.69
C LEU A 50 -11.70 4.95 12.07
N LYS A 51 -12.08 5.25 10.81
CA LYS A 51 -11.66 6.45 10.07
C LYS A 51 -10.14 6.67 10.07
N LEU A 52 -9.33 5.59 10.08
CA LEU A 52 -7.87 5.72 9.94
C LEU A 52 -7.43 6.25 8.57
N ASP A 53 -8.35 6.36 7.60
CA ASP A 53 -8.09 7.05 6.32
C ASP A 53 -7.80 8.55 6.50
N SER A 54 -8.21 9.18 7.61
CA SER A 54 -7.97 10.61 7.90
C SER A 54 -7.09 10.88 9.11
N LEU A 55 -6.56 9.84 9.78
CA LEU A 55 -5.69 10.01 10.94
C LEU A 55 -4.27 10.34 10.48
N ASP A 56 -3.70 11.41 11.03
CA ASP A 56 -2.34 11.80 10.71
C ASP A 56 -1.34 10.79 11.31
N THR A 57 -0.13 10.78 10.77
CA THR A 57 0.96 9.94 11.31
C THR A 57 1.22 10.26 12.79
N GLY A 58 0.99 11.52 13.20
CA GLY A 58 1.07 11.94 14.60
C GLY A 58 0.04 11.26 15.48
N ASP A 59 -1.22 11.19 15.06
CA ASP A 59 -2.29 10.58 15.86
C ASP A 59 -2.10 9.08 16.02
N VAL A 60 -1.67 8.40 14.95
CA VAL A 60 -1.34 6.97 15.01
C VAL A 60 -0.19 6.72 15.97
N LEU A 61 0.85 7.54 15.92
CA LEU A 61 1.98 7.45 16.85
C LEU A 61 1.51 7.69 18.29
N LEU A 62 0.67 8.69 18.51
CA LEU A 62 0.16 9.06 19.83
C LEU A 62 -0.75 7.95 20.39
N LEU A 63 -1.59 7.33 19.56
CA LEU A 63 -2.36 6.12 19.91
C LEU A 63 -1.46 4.95 20.28
N LEU A 64 -0.38 4.71 19.53
CA LEU A 64 0.57 3.63 19.83
C LEU A 64 1.28 3.86 21.16
N ILE A 65 1.69 5.10 21.45
CA ILE A 65 2.31 5.47 22.72
C ILE A 65 1.30 5.36 23.86
N LEU A 66 0.08 5.88 23.69
CA LEU A 66 -1.02 5.77 24.65
C LEU A 66 -1.31 4.30 24.99
N LEU A 67 -1.38 3.44 23.96
CA LEU A 67 -1.61 2.02 24.10
C LEU A 67 -0.46 1.35 24.86
N PHE A 68 0.78 1.69 24.55
CA PHE A 68 1.95 1.12 25.21
C PHE A 68 1.98 1.50 26.70
N LEU A 69 1.76 2.77 27.01
CA LEU A 69 1.65 3.28 28.38
C LEU A 69 0.52 2.62 29.16
N PHE A 70 -0.64 2.39 28.52
CA PHE A 70 -1.77 1.72 29.15
C PHE A 70 -1.49 0.24 29.43
N LEU A 71 -0.75 -0.46 28.56
CA LEU A 71 -0.35 -1.86 28.79
C LEU A 71 0.68 -1.98 29.92
N GLU A 72 1.66 -1.08 29.96
CA GLU A 72 2.69 -1.07 31.00
C GLU A 72 2.09 -0.64 32.35
N GLY A 73 1.09 0.24 32.34
CA GLY A 73 0.39 0.74 33.53
C GLY A 73 1.24 1.64 34.43
N ASP A 74 2.31 2.22 33.89
CA ASP A 74 3.36 2.92 34.64
C ASP A 74 2.88 4.27 35.21
N ASP A 75 2.36 5.16 34.36
CA ASP A 75 1.90 6.49 34.77
C ASP A 75 0.52 6.83 34.16
N MET A 76 -0.51 6.78 35.01
CA MET A 76 -1.89 7.07 34.63
C MET A 76 -2.13 8.56 34.38
N GLU A 77 -1.38 9.46 35.01
CA GLU A 77 -1.49 10.90 34.75
C GLU A 77 -1.00 11.20 33.33
N LEU A 78 0.12 10.59 32.93
CA LEU A 78 0.63 10.70 31.56
C LEU A 78 -0.35 10.11 30.54
N VAL A 79 -0.94 8.94 30.81
CA VAL A 79 -1.97 8.32 29.95
C VAL A 79 -3.14 9.28 29.74
N ILE A 80 -3.69 9.87 30.81
CA ILE A 80 -4.82 10.79 30.73
C ILE A 80 -4.43 12.04 29.94
N THR A 81 -3.25 12.59 30.20
CA THR A 81 -2.75 13.79 29.50
C THR A 81 -2.65 13.54 28.01
N LEU A 82 -2.04 12.42 27.63
CA LEU A 82 -1.88 12.03 26.22
C LEU A 82 -3.25 11.75 25.56
N ALA A 83 -4.19 11.12 26.28
CA ALA A 83 -5.55 10.89 25.79
C ALA A 83 -6.31 12.21 25.53
N LEU A 84 -6.13 13.21 26.39
CA LEU A 84 -6.72 14.54 26.18
C LEU A 84 -6.07 15.28 25.01
N VAL A 85 -4.74 15.16 24.85
CA VAL A 85 -4.02 15.69 23.69
C VAL A 85 -4.53 15.04 22.40
N LEU A 86 -4.75 13.73 22.40
CA LEU A 86 -5.36 13.01 21.27
C LEU A 86 -6.76 13.57 20.95
N LEU A 87 -7.60 13.74 21.98
CA LEU A 87 -8.96 14.24 21.82
C LEU A 87 -8.99 15.68 21.28
N LEU A 88 -8.02 16.51 21.67
CA LEU A 88 -7.88 17.89 21.20
C LEU A 88 -7.26 17.98 19.80
N GLY A 89 -6.41 17.01 19.43
CA GLY A 89 -5.75 16.93 18.12
C GLY A 89 -6.62 16.34 17.02
N LEU A 90 -7.61 15.49 17.37
CA LEU A 90 -8.58 14.95 16.42
C LEU A 90 -9.48 16.08 15.89
N ASN A 91 -9.29 16.44 14.62
CA ASN A 91 -10.03 17.52 13.94
C ASN A 91 -10.79 17.00 12.70
#